data_AF-A0AAJ1FT06-F1
#
_entry.id   AF-A0AAJ1FT06-F1
#
_cell.length_a   1.000
_cell.length_b   1.000
_cell.length_c   1.000
_cell.angle_alpha   90.00
_cell.angle_beta   90.00
_cell.angle_gamma   90.00
#
_symmetry.space_group_name_H-M   'P 1'
#
loop_
_entity.id
_entity.type
_entity.pdbx_description
1 polymer ?
#
loop_
_entity_poly.entity_id
_entity_poly.type
_entity_poly.pdbx_seq_one_letter_code
_entity_poly.pdbx_strand_id
1 'polypeptide(L)'
;MRHETLPFSAAVRMNEQDKEELRSMTGENPMYSESKIIRAAIRFFGAVSEDVRRDIIIASLNKEDVRPVMRRHGICVPTEMDESSLE
;
A
#
# COMPACT_ATOMS: atom_id res chain seq x y z
N MET A 1 29.99 24.47 3.73
CA MET A 1 28.79 24.13 2.93
C MET A 1 28.23 22.83 3.50
N ARG A 2 26.97 22.81 3.95
CA ARG A 2 26.33 21.57 4.41
C ARG A 2 25.93 20.79 3.16
N HIS A 3 26.45 19.59 2.98
CA HIS A 3 25.93 18.68 1.95
C HIS A 3 24.52 18.26 2.39
N GLU A 4 23.50 18.87 1.81
CA GLU A 4 22.14 18.32 1.87
C GLU A 4 22.19 16.97 1.15
N THR A 5 22.17 15.89 1.93
CA THR A 5 22.08 14.55 1.36
C THR A 5 20.67 14.40 0.82
N LEU A 6 20.52 14.45 -0.50
CA LEU A 6 19.25 14.14 -1.14
C LEU A 6 18.84 12.72 -0.73
N PRO A 7 17.57 12.48 -0.37
CA PRO A 7 17.11 11.15 0.00
C PRO A 7 17.32 10.19 -1.18
N PHE A 8 17.69 8.95 -0.86
CA PHE A 8 17.83 7.89 -1.85
C PHE A 8 16.54 7.77 -2.68
N SER A 9 16.69 7.89 -4.00
CA SER A 9 15.60 7.76 -4.97
C SER A 9 15.79 6.46 -5.75
N ALA A 10 14.79 5.58 -5.68
CA ALA A 10 14.76 4.33 -6.43
C ALA A 10 13.75 4.43 -7.58
N ALA A 11 14.14 4.00 -8.77
CA ALA A 11 13.24 3.85 -9.90
C ALA A 11 12.72 2.40 -9.96
N VAL A 12 11.40 2.24 -10.01
CA VAL A 12 10.73 0.94 -10.18
C VAL A 12 10.03 0.93 -11.54
N ARG A 13 10.16 -0.18 -12.28
CA ARG A 13 9.40 -0.38 -13.51
C ARG A 13 8.04 -0.99 -13.16
N MET A 14 6.98 -0.34 -13.59
CA MET A 14 5.59 -0.80 -13.49
C MET A 14 4.96 -0.75 -14.87
N ASN A 15 4.03 -1.66 -15.15
CA ASN A 15 3.23 -1.59 -16.36
C ASN A 15 2.25 -0.39 -16.27
N GLU A 16 1.61 -0.02 -17.38
CA GLU A 16 0.76 1.19 -17.38
C GLU A 16 -0.54 1.01 -16.61
N GLN A 17 -1.11 -0.20 -16.59
CA GLN A 17 -2.31 -0.53 -15.81
C GLN A 17 -2.08 -0.32 -14.31
N ASP A 18 -1.00 -0.87 -13.75
CA ASP A 18 -0.67 -0.74 -12.31
C ASP A 18 -0.40 0.73 -11.93
N LYS A 19 0.14 1.53 -12.87
CA LYS A 19 0.33 2.97 -12.65
C LYS A 19 -0.98 3.73 -12.65
N GLU A 20 -1.91 3.39 -13.55
CA GLU A 20 -3.24 4.00 -13.59
C GLU A 20 -4.02 3.70 -12.30
N GLU A 21 -3.95 2.46 -11.82
CA GLU A 21 -4.52 2.07 -10.52
C GLU A 21 -3.86 2.82 -9.36
N LEU A 22 -2.53 2.98 -9.36
CA LEU A 22 -1.85 3.77 -8.33
C LEU A 22 -2.26 5.25 -8.38
N ARG A 23 -2.47 5.81 -9.58
CA ARG A 23 -2.95 7.18 -9.77
C ARG A 23 -4.38 7.36 -9.29
N SER A 24 -5.27 6.41 -9.53
CA SER A 24 -6.65 6.51 -9.07
C SER A 24 -6.72 6.61 -7.55
N MET A 25 -5.85 5.88 -6.82
CA MET A 25 -5.72 5.98 -5.35
C MET A 25 -5.29 7.38 -4.87
N THR A 26 -4.62 8.18 -5.70
CA THR A 26 -4.28 9.58 -5.36
C THR A 26 -5.46 10.53 -5.58
N GLY A 27 -6.45 10.15 -6.40
CA GLY A 27 -7.65 10.94 -6.65
C GLY A 27 -8.53 11.12 -5.41
N GLU A 28 -8.45 10.19 -4.46
CA GLU A 28 -9.24 10.20 -3.22
C GLU A 28 -8.71 11.20 -2.17
N ASN A 29 -7.46 11.66 -2.29
CA ASN A 29 -6.88 12.62 -1.35
C ASN A 29 -5.82 13.52 -2.01
N PRO A 30 -6.04 14.85 -2.12
CA PRO A 30 -5.12 15.79 -2.76
C PRO A 30 -3.70 15.82 -2.16
N MET A 31 -3.54 15.34 -0.93
CA MET A 31 -2.25 15.32 -0.23
C MET A 31 -1.47 14.02 -0.43
N TYR A 32 -2.06 13.01 -1.06
CA TYR A 32 -1.41 11.72 -1.34
C TYR A 32 -0.78 11.76 -2.72
N SER A 33 0.54 11.52 -2.77
CA SER A 33 1.25 11.30 -4.03
C SER A 33 1.54 9.83 -4.20
N GLU A 34 1.72 9.37 -5.45
CA GLU A 34 2.11 7.98 -5.78
C GLU A 34 3.28 7.51 -4.90
N SER A 35 4.32 8.34 -4.74
CA SER A 35 5.47 8.01 -3.90
C SER A 35 5.15 7.92 -2.40
N LYS A 36 4.17 8.68 -1.89
CA LYS A 36 3.72 8.55 -0.49
C LYS A 36 2.98 7.23 -0.29
N ILE A 37 2.13 6.84 -1.24
CA ILE A 37 1.42 5.56 -1.21
C ILE A 37 2.41 4.40 -1.23
N ILE A 38 3.38 4.40 -2.15
CA ILE A 38 4.42 3.38 -2.22
C ILE A 38 5.22 3.30 -0.91
N ARG A 39 5.62 4.45 -0.35
CA ARG A 39 6.33 4.48 0.93
C ARG A 39 5.50 3.94 2.09
N ALA A 40 4.19 4.23 2.13
CA ALA A 40 3.29 3.69 3.15
C ALA A 40 3.17 2.17 3.03
N ALA A 41 3.01 1.65 1.80
CA ALA A 41 2.97 0.22 1.53
C ALA A 41 4.28 -0.48 1.95
N ILE A 42 5.45 0.06 1.57
CA ILE A 42 6.75 -0.50 1.97
C ILE A 42 6.90 -0.53 3.50
N ARG A 43 6.51 0.56 4.18
CA ARG A 43 6.55 0.62 5.65
C ARG A 43 5.64 -0.42 6.29
N PHE A 44 4.43 -0.59 5.75
CA PHE A 44 3.52 -1.64 6.19
C PHE A 44 4.15 -3.03 6.04
N PHE A 45 4.66 -3.37 4.85
CA PHE A 45 5.31 -4.67 4.61
C PHE A 45 6.59 -4.89 5.44
N GLY A 46 7.29 -3.82 5.81
CA GLY A 46 8.44 -3.88 6.71
C GLY A 46 8.06 -4.03 8.18
N ALA A 47 6.86 -3.60 8.57
CA ALA A 47 6.37 -3.66 9.96
C ALA A 47 5.70 -5.00 10.31
N VAL A 48 5.19 -5.72 9.32
CA VAL A 48 4.58 -7.05 9.53
C VAL A 48 5.63 -8.16 9.61
N SER A 49 5.28 -9.26 10.28
CA SER A 49 6.16 -10.45 10.36
C SER A 49 6.38 -11.07 8.98
N GLU A 50 7.43 -11.89 8.86
CA GLU A 50 7.78 -12.56 7.61
C GLU A 50 6.66 -13.47 7.10
N ASP A 51 5.98 -14.20 7.99
CA ASP A 51 4.88 -15.09 7.63
C ASP A 51 3.70 -14.33 7.02
N VAL A 52 3.32 -13.19 7.63
CA VAL A 52 2.25 -12.33 7.11
C VAL A 52 2.60 -11.80 5.72
N ARG A 53 3.84 -11.30 5.56
CA ARG A 53 4.32 -10.79 4.27
C ARG A 53 4.33 -11.88 3.20
N ARG A 54 4.79 -13.09 3.54
CA ARG A 54 4.79 -14.25 2.64
C ARG A 54 3.38 -14.60 2.17
N ASP A 55 2.43 -14.70 3.09
CA ASP A 55 1.06 -15.09 2.76
C ASP A 55 0.36 -14.05 1.88
N ILE A 56 0.57 -12.75 2.15
CA ILE A 56 0.03 -11.67 1.31
C ILE A 56 0.63 -11.74 -0.11
N ILE A 57 1.94 -11.97 -0.23
CA ILE A 57 2.60 -12.08 -1.55
C ILE A 57 2.04 -13.28 -2.32
N ILE A 58 1.89 -14.44 -1.67
CA ILE A 58 1.36 -15.64 -2.33
C ILE A 58 -0.08 -15.39 -2.83
N ALA A 59 -0.94 -14.83 -1.99
CA ALA A 59 -2.31 -14.49 -2.38
C ALA A 59 -2.33 -13.51 -3.56
N SER A 60 -1.50 -12.46 -3.53
CA SER A 60 -1.39 -11.48 -4.61
C SER A 60 -0.92 -12.10 -5.93
N LEU A 61 0.10 -12.98 -5.90
CA LEU A 61 0.59 -13.68 -7.09
C LEU A 61 -0.48 -14.61 -7.70
N ASN A 62 -1.35 -15.16 -6.87
CA ASN A 62 -2.49 -15.98 -7.28
C ASN A 62 -3.74 -15.17 -7.65
N LYS A 63 -3.66 -13.83 -7.59
CA LYS A 63 -4.79 -12.90 -7.83
C LYS A 63 -5.97 -13.13 -6.87
N GLU A 64 -5.67 -13.60 -5.66
CA GLU A 64 -6.65 -13.76 -4.60
C GLU A 64 -6.85 -12.44 -3.84
N ASP A 65 -8.02 -12.30 -3.22
CA ASP A 65 -8.26 -11.18 -2.31
C ASP A 65 -7.33 -11.29 -1.09
N VAL A 66 -6.54 -10.25 -0.86
CA VAL A 66 -5.60 -10.19 0.28
C VAL A 66 -6.28 -9.82 1.59
N ARG A 67 -7.51 -9.28 1.57
CA ARG A 67 -8.23 -8.85 2.78
C ARG A 67 -8.51 -10.02 3.75
N PRO A 68 -8.99 -11.20 3.31
CA PRO A 68 -9.13 -12.37 4.18
C PRO A 68 -7.79 -12.83 4.78
N VAL A 69 -6.69 -12.77 4.02
CA VAL A 69 -5.35 -13.14 4.51
C VAL A 69 -4.90 -12.18 5.60
N MET A 70 -5.03 -10.88 5.38
CA MET A 70 -4.74 -9.85 6.39
C MET A 70 -5.58 -10.05 7.66
N ARG A 71 -6.88 -10.36 7.52
CA ARG A 71 -7.77 -10.64 8.66
C ARG A 71 -7.37 -11.88 9.46
N ARG A 72 -6.93 -12.98 8.80
CA ARG A 72 -6.43 -14.19 9.50
C ARG A 72 -5.23 -13.87 10.40
N HIS A 73 -4.43 -12.89 10.01
CA HIS A 73 -3.27 -12.40 10.75
C HIS A 73 -3.59 -11.27 11.72
N GLY A 74 -4.87 -10.98 11.98
CA GLY A 74 -5.30 -9.94 12.92
C GLY A 74 -5.10 -8.51 12.41
N ILE A 75 -4.78 -8.31 11.13
CA ILE A 75 -4.64 -6.98 10.52
C ILE A 75 -6.03 -6.52 10.08
N CYS A 76 -6.60 -5.59 10.84
CA CYS A 76 -7.91 -5.03 10.55
C CYS A 76 -7.78 -4.03 9.40
N VAL A 77 -8.23 -4.43 8.20
CA VAL A 77 -8.46 -3.48 7.11
C VAL A 77 -9.78 -2.77 7.44
N PRO A 78 -9.81 -1.42 7.51
CA PRO A 78 -11.06 -0.68 7.64
C PRO A 78 -11.99 -1.16 6.53
N THR A 79 -13.08 -1.80 6.96
CA THR A 79 -14.12 -2.21 6.03
C THR A 79 -14.88 -0.91 5.81
N GLU A 80 -14.80 -0.38 4.59
CA GLU A 80 -15.56 0.71 3.98
C GLU A 80 -16.23 1.67 4.97
N MET A 81 -15.87 2.96 4.91
CA MET A 81 -16.52 4.04 5.65
C MET A 81 -17.99 3.73 5.86
N ASP A 82 -18.33 3.40 7.10
CA ASP A 82 -19.69 3.13 7.51
C ASP A 82 -20.45 4.44 7.28
N GLU A 83 -21.16 4.56 6.14
CA GLU A 83 -21.98 5.75 5.82
C GLU A 83 -23.03 6.01 6.91
N SER A 84 -23.24 5.06 7.83
CA SER A 84 -24.07 5.20 9.02
C SER A 84 -23.48 6.11 10.13
N SER A 85 -22.22 6.57 10.01
CA SER A 85 -21.62 7.51 10.98
C SER A 85 -21.80 8.99 10.62
N LEU A 86 -22.61 9.31 9.59
CA LEU A 86 -22.92 10.67 9.15
C LEU A 86 -24.36 11.14 9.43
N GLU A 87 -25.13 10.42 10.26
CA GLU A 87 -26.43 10.89 10.78
C GLU A 87 -26.34 11.48 12.19
#